data_AF-A0A6V7J128-F1
#
_entry.id   AF-A0A6V7J128-F1
#
_cell.length_a   1.000
_cell.length_b   1.000
_cell.length_c   1.000
_cell.angle_alpha   90.00
_cell.angle_beta   90.00
_cell.angle_gamma   90.00
#
_symmetry.space_group_name_H-M   'P 1'
#
loop_
_entity.id
_entity.type
_entity.pdbx_description
1 polymer ?
#
loop_
_entity_poly.entity_id
_entity_poly.type
_entity_poly.pdbx_seq_one_letter_code
_entity_poly.pdbx_strand_id
1 'polypeptide(L)'
;PNGCYYNFQHYDEGDRILTNEPCLNCTCHNRMLMCYLRVCPFTKAIGQDCKVEKRPDQCCPVITCPQVPVHLLTSTTSSPESDAESTDVGFHDNYGCTIDDKFFADGAQLPTNPNNPCELCYCIRNRTTCLMQECTLKVAG
;
A
#
# COMPACT_ATOMS: atom_id res chain seq x y z
N PRO A 1 15.38 37.17 -26.97
CA PRO A 1 14.85 36.75 -25.64
C PRO A 1 14.51 35.26 -25.64
N ASN A 2 15.40 34.42 -25.10
CA ASN A 2 15.15 32.99 -24.89
C ASN A 2 14.61 32.82 -23.48
N GLY A 3 13.37 32.35 -23.34
CA GLY A 3 12.67 32.27 -22.07
C GLY A 3 11.19 31.96 -22.24
N CYS A 4 10.51 31.72 -21.13
CA CYS A 4 9.10 31.34 -21.04
C CYS A 4 8.30 32.41 -20.29
N TYR A 5 7.00 32.49 -20.54
CA TYR A 5 6.09 33.33 -19.75
C TYR A 5 5.09 32.45 -19.00
N TYR A 6 4.96 32.68 -17.69
CA TYR A 6 3.98 32.05 -16.83
C TYR A 6 3.46 33.05 -15.79
N ASN A 7 2.14 33.14 -15.61
CA ASN A 7 1.48 34.12 -14.72
C ASN A 7 2.00 35.56 -14.90
N PHE A 8 2.13 36.01 -16.15
CA PHE A 8 2.64 37.34 -16.53
C PHE A 8 4.10 37.62 -16.14
N GLN A 9 4.84 36.61 -15.67
CA GLN A 9 6.25 36.70 -15.32
C GLN A 9 7.12 35.97 -16.36
N HIS A 10 8.27 36.56 -16.69
CA HIS A 10 9.28 35.98 -17.57
C HIS A 10 10.21 35.07 -16.77
N TYR A 11 10.56 33.92 -17.35
CA TYR A 11 11.48 32.93 -16.82
C TYR A 11 12.55 32.63 -17.86
N ASP A 12 13.80 32.54 -17.44
CA ASP A 12 14.92 32.21 -18.32
C ASP A 12 14.98 30.70 -18.60
N GLU A 13 15.73 30.33 -19.62
CA GLU A 13 15.95 28.93 -19.99
C GLU A 13 16.57 28.15 -18.81
N GLY A 14 15.93 27.04 -18.42
CA GLY A 14 16.34 26.21 -17.28
C GLY A 14 15.68 26.59 -15.95
N ASP A 15 14.96 27.71 -15.88
CA ASP A 15 14.32 28.16 -14.64
C ASP A 15 13.22 27.21 -14.19
N ARG A 16 13.15 26.99 -12.87
CA ARG A 16 12.06 26.23 -12.24
C ARG A 16 10.88 27.15 -11.97
N ILE A 17 9.70 26.73 -12.41
CA ILE A 17 8.47 27.51 -12.33
C ILE A 17 7.59 26.95 -11.23
N LEU A 18 7.28 27.78 -10.24
CA LEU A 18 6.39 27.44 -9.14
C LEU A 18 4.95 27.68 -9.57
N THR A 19 4.17 26.61 -9.65
CA THR A 19 2.75 26.66 -9.99
C THR A 19 1.90 26.55 -8.73
N ASN A 20 0.60 26.87 -8.86
CA ASN A 20 -0.37 26.63 -7.79
C ASN A 20 -0.64 25.13 -7.54
N GLU A 21 -0.21 24.25 -8.45
CA GLU A 21 -0.36 22.81 -8.32
C GLU A 21 0.94 22.22 -7.72
N PRO A 22 0.95 21.78 -6.45
CA PRO A 22 2.15 21.31 -5.77
C PRO A 22 2.70 20.01 -6.35
N CYS A 23 1.88 19.25 -7.09
CA CYS A 23 2.30 18.05 -7.79
C CYS A 23 2.94 18.30 -9.15
N LEU A 24 2.85 19.51 -9.69
CA LEU A 24 3.54 19.85 -10.93
C LEU A 24 4.95 20.34 -10.63
N ASN A 25 5.91 19.79 -11.36
CA ASN A 25 7.25 20.32 -11.42
C ASN A 25 7.51 20.82 -12.83
N CYS A 26 7.56 22.14 -12.97
CA CYS A 26 7.68 22.81 -14.25
C CYS A 26 9.05 23.46 -14.38
N THR A 27 9.61 23.38 -15.58
CA THR A 27 10.85 24.04 -15.98
C THR A 27 10.65 24.75 -17.30
N CYS A 28 11.24 25.93 -17.46
CA CYS A 28 11.32 26.57 -18.76
C CYS A 28 12.37 25.86 -19.61
N HIS A 29 11.97 25.33 -20.76
CA HIS A 29 12.90 24.70 -21.68
C HIS A 29 12.48 24.96 -23.13
N ASN A 30 13.42 25.45 -23.95
CA ASN A 30 13.23 25.86 -25.35
C ASN A 30 12.01 26.76 -25.56
N ARG A 31 11.83 27.79 -24.71
CA ARG A 31 10.66 28.70 -24.71
C ARG A 31 9.31 28.04 -24.36
N MET A 32 9.32 26.80 -23.88
CA MET A 32 8.12 26.06 -23.50
C MET A 32 8.14 25.67 -22.03
N LEU A 33 6.96 25.64 -21.40
CA LEU A 33 6.79 25.08 -20.06
C LEU A 33 6.81 23.55 -20.15
N MET A 34 7.88 22.94 -19.66
CA MET A 34 7.99 21.50 -19.51
C MET A 34 7.60 21.13 -18.08
N CYS A 35 6.39 20.60 -17.92
CA CYS A 35 5.85 20.17 -16.64
C CYS A 35 5.69 18.66 -16.58
N TYR A 36 6.01 18.07 -15.43
CA TYR A 36 5.68 16.69 -15.13
C TYR A 36 4.85 16.62 -13.85
N LEU A 37 3.87 15.72 -13.87
CA LEU A 37 2.99 15.47 -12.74
C LEU A 37 3.59 14.38 -11.87
N ARG A 38 3.80 14.71 -10.59
CA ARG A 38 4.17 13.73 -9.58
C ARG A 38 2.91 13.08 -9.04
N VAL A 39 2.74 11.79 -9.31
CA VAL A 39 1.65 11.00 -8.73
C VAL A 39 2.02 10.54 -7.32
N CYS A 40 1.03 10.49 -6.44
CA CYS A 40 1.24 10.06 -5.06
C CYS A 40 1.24 8.54 -4.94
N PRO A 41 2.07 7.97 -4.05
CA PRO A 41 2.08 6.54 -3.81
C PRO A 41 0.70 6.11 -3.29
N PHE A 42 -0.02 5.31 -4.08
CA PHE A 42 -1.32 4.79 -3.70
C PHE A 42 -1.11 3.56 -2.81
N THR A 43 -1.14 3.73 -1.50
CA THR A 43 -1.13 2.60 -0.56
C THR A 43 -2.09 2.88 0.60
N LYS A 44 -3.35 2.46 0.44
CA LYS A 44 -4.16 2.14 1.63
C LYS A 44 -3.63 0.80 2.12
N ALA A 45 -2.85 0.79 3.20
CA ALA A 45 -2.44 -0.44 3.84
C ALA A 45 -3.69 -1.18 4.34
N ILE A 46 -3.88 -2.41 3.88
CA ILE A 46 -5.02 -3.27 4.23
C ILE A 46 -5.00 -3.54 5.74
N GLY A 47 -6.13 -3.36 6.41
CA GLY A 47 -6.34 -3.78 7.81
C GLY A 47 -5.65 -2.95 8.91
N GLN A 48 -5.07 -1.78 8.59
CA GLN A 48 -4.42 -0.91 9.58
C GLN A 48 -5.12 0.46 9.65
N ASP A 49 -5.41 0.93 10.87
CA ASP A 49 -5.91 2.28 11.13
C ASP A 49 -4.82 3.33 10.90
N CYS A 50 -4.49 3.57 9.62
CA CYS A 50 -3.57 4.61 9.22
C CYS A 50 -4.29 5.97 9.15
N LYS A 51 -3.71 7.01 9.77
CA LYS A 51 -4.19 8.39 9.66
C LYS A 51 -3.64 9.01 8.37
N VAL A 52 -4.53 9.55 7.55
CA VAL A 52 -4.18 10.28 6.33
C VAL A 52 -4.37 11.78 6.57
N GLU A 53 -3.31 12.58 6.40
CA GLU A 53 -3.34 14.03 6.56
C GLU A 53 -2.79 14.71 5.30
N LYS A 54 -3.63 15.53 4.63
CA LYS A 54 -3.23 16.29 3.44
C LYS A 54 -3.19 17.78 3.77
N ARG A 55 -2.08 18.44 3.45
CA ARG A 55 -1.98 19.90 3.49
C ARG A 55 -2.11 20.50 2.07
N PRO A 56 -2.60 21.74 1.92
CA PRO A 56 -2.82 22.36 0.60
C PRO A 56 -1.55 22.57 -0.22
N ASP A 57 -0.42 22.79 0.46
CA ASP A 57 0.91 23.02 -0.11
C ASP A 57 1.66 21.72 -0.44
N GLN A 58 1.13 20.58 0.01
CA GLN A 58 1.76 19.29 -0.17
C GLN A 58 1.15 18.54 -1.35
N CYS A 59 2.00 18.05 -2.27
CA CYS A 59 1.54 17.21 -3.36
C CYS A 59 0.84 15.93 -2.84
N CYS A 60 1.47 15.24 -1.88
CA CYS A 60 0.99 13.96 -1.38
C CYS A 60 0.59 14.01 0.09
N PRO A 61 -0.41 13.23 0.51
CA PRO A 61 -0.76 13.14 1.90
C PRO A 61 0.34 12.46 2.72
N VAL A 62 0.46 12.83 3.98
CA VAL A 62 1.22 12.08 4.97
C VAL A 62 0.35 10.93 5.48
N ILE A 63 0.87 9.71 5.39
CA ILE A 63 0.21 8.50 5.87
C ILE A 63 0.97 8.03 7.10
N THR A 64 0.32 8.08 8.27
CA THR A 64 0.90 7.63 9.54
C THR A 64 0.16 6.37 9.99
N CYS A 65 0.84 5.23 9.94
CA CYS A 65 0.30 3.97 10.44
C CYS A 65 0.86 3.65 11.83
N PRO A 66 0.07 3.04 12.73
CA PRO A 66 0.59 2.50 13.97
C PRO A 66 1.66 1.45 13.67
N GLN A 67 2.74 1.47 14.43
CA GLN A 67 3.85 0.55 14.22
C GLN A 67 3.41 -0.83 14.66
N VAL A 68 3.22 -1.74 13.71
CA VAL A 68 3.05 -3.16 14.05
C VAL A 68 4.43 -3.64 14.51
N PRO A 69 4.58 -4.21 15.72
CA PRO A 69 5.83 -4.84 16.10
C PRO A 69 6.08 -5.97 15.11
N VAL A 70 7.04 -5.75 14.21
CA VAL A 70 7.65 -6.85 13.48
C VAL A 70 8.41 -7.60 14.56
N HIS A 71 7.85 -8.72 15.04
CA HIS A 71 8.66 -9.71 15.73
C HIS A 71 9.68 -10.20 14.70
N LEU A 72 10.81 -9.52 14.67
CA LEU A 72 12.05 -10.09 14.17
C LEU A 72 12.28 -11.29 15.09
N LEU A 73 11.94 -12.50 14.62
CA LEU A 73 12.45 -13.72 15.21
C LEU A 73 13.96 -13.70 15.00
N THR A 74 14.64 -12.95 15.87
CA THR A 74 16.08 -13.02 16.04
C THR A 74 16.30 -14.37 16.69
N SER A 75 16.56 -15.35 15.82
CA SER A 75 16.87 -16.72 16.17
C SER A 75 18.19 -16.71 16.93
N THR A 76 18.13 -16.62 18.26
CA THR A 76 19.27 -16.94 19.11
C THR A 76 18.79 -17.48 20.47
N THR A 77 18.90 -18.81 20.55
CA THR A 77 19.26 -19.62 21.72
C THR A 77 18.37 -19.60 22.96
N SER A 78 17.50 -20.61 23.06
CA SER A 78 17.60 -21.61 24.14
C SER A 78 16.78 -22.87 23.80
N SER A 79 17.47 -23.91 23.32
CA SER A 79 17.04 -25.31 23.50
C SER A 79 17.25 -25.70 24.99
N PRO A 80 16.48 -26.65 25.58
CA PRO A 80 16.60 -28.06 25.21
C PRO A 80 15.26 -28.84 25.09
N GLU A 81 15.32 -29.83 24.18
CA GLU A 81 14.76 -31.19 24.28
C GLU A 81 13.24 -31.41 24.26
N SER A 82 12.75 -31.97 23.15
CA SER A 82 12.33 -33.39 23.09
C SER A 82 11.83 -33.78 21.69
N ASP A 83 12.53 -34.74 21.09
CA ASP A 83 12.02 -35.85 20.29
C ASP A 83 10.95 -35.58 19.21
N ALA A 84 11.40 -35.52 17.94
CA ALA A 84 11.09 -36.59 16.98
C ALA A 84 11.72 -36.28 15.61
N GLU A 85 12.64 -37.15 15.25
CA GLU A 85 13.21 -37.39 13.93
C GLU A 85 12.13 -37.55 12.85
N SER A 86 12.24 -36.81 11.74
CA SER A 86 11.94 -37.36 10.42
C SER A 86 12.47 -36.46 9.30
N THR A 87 13.51 -36.95 8.62
CA THR A 87 13.86 -36.58 7.25
C THR A 87 12.78 -37.11 6.30
N ASP A 88 11.93 -36.25 5.72
CA ASP A 88 11.31 -36.59 4.45
C ASP A 88 10.79 -35.40 3.62
N VAL A 89 10.79 -35.65 2.33
CA VAL A 89 10.44 -34.83 1.19
C VAL A 89 8.91 -34.72 1.05
N GLY A 90 8.34 -33.59 1.49
CA GLY A 90 7.02 -33.00 1.17
C GLY A 90 5.76 -33.86 0.93
N PHE A 91 4.70 -33.67 1.73
CA PHE A 91 3.31 -33.35 1.28
C PHE A 91 2.34 -33.00 2.44
N HIS A 92 1.48 -31.99 2.19
CA HIS A 92 0.10 -31.68 2.65
C HIS A 92 -0.42 -31.95 4.10
N ASP A 93 -1.11 -30.93 4.64
CA ASP A 93 -2.29 -30.98 5.55
C ASP A 93 -2.21 -30.32 6.95
N ASN A 94 -1.08 -29.77 7.39
CA ASN A 94 -1.02 -29.09 8.70
C ASN A 94 -1.04 -27.55 8.68
N TYR A 95 -1.28 -26.94 7.51
CA TYR A 95 -1.39 -25.50 7.39
C TYR A 95 -2.85 -25.09 7.13
N GLY A 96 -3.36 -24.21 7.97
CA GLY A 96 -4.71 -23.67 7.88
C GLY A 96 -4.88 -22.54 8.90
N CYS A 97 -5.98 -21.79 8.79
CA CYS A 97 -6.25 -20.62 9.60
C CYS A 97 -7.47 -20.90 10.47
N THR A 98 -7.40 -20.54 11.75
CA THR A 98 -8.56 -20.60 12.66
C THR A 98 -9.10 -19.20 12.85
N ILE A 99 -10.34 -18.97 12.42
CA ILE A 99 -11.02 -17.67 12.47
C ILE A 99 -12.42 -17.90 13.03
N ASP A 100 -12.79 -17.16 14.08
CA ASP A 100 -14.09 -17.29 14.76
C ASP A 100 -14.45 -18.74 15.09
N ASP A 101 -13.50 -19.47 15.69
CA ASP A 101 -13.60 -20.89 16.05
C ASP A 101 -13.82 -21.86 14.87
N LYS A 102 -13.64 -21.39 13.64
CA LYS A 102 -13.74 -22.19 12.42
C LYS A 102 -12.38 -22.35 11.74
N PHE A 103 -12.07 -23.59 11.36
CA PHE A 103 -10.85 -23.92 10.61
C PHE A 103 -11.04 -23.76 9.10
N PHE A 104 -10.05 -23.17 8.45
CA PHE A 104 -9.95 -22.99 7.01
C PHE A 104 -8.65 -23.60 6.52
N ALA A 105 -8.71 -24.51 5.55
CA ALA A 105 -7.52 -25.11 4.96
C ALA A 105 -6.66 -24.07 4.23
N ASP A 106 -5.38 -24.36 4.04
CA ASP A 106 -4.51 -23.54 3.19
C ASP A 106 -5.11 -23.36 1.78
N GLY A 107 -5.08 -22.13 1.28
CA GLY A 107 -5.73 -21.71 0.02
C GLY A 107 -7.23 -21.48 0.12
N ALA A 108 -7.90 -21.79 1.24
CA ALA A 108 -9.34 -21.62 1.36
C ALA A 108 -9.73 -20.13 1.41
N GLN A 109 -10.82 -19.80 0.71
CA GLN A 109 -11.44 -18.47 0.80
C GLN A 109 -12.16 -18.33 2.15
N LEU A 110 -11.97 -17.17 2.77
CA LEU A 110 -12.60 -16.80 4.03
C LEU A 110 -13.94 -16.08 3.80
N PRO A 111 -14.81 -16.00 4.83
CA PRO A 111 -16.08 -15.29 4.73
C PRO A 111 -15.86 -13.80 4.42
N THR A 112 -16.72 -13.26 3.56
CA THR A 112 -16.70 -11.83 3.21
C THR A 112 -17.13 -10.99 4.40
N ASN A 113 -16.37 -9.93 4.71
CA ASN A 113 -16.72 -8.99 5.75
C ASN A 113 -17.80 -8.01 5.24
N PRO A 114 -18.98 -7.89 5.89
CA PRO A 114 -20.03 -6.98 5.45
C PRO A 114 -19.65 -5.50 5.50
N ASN A 115 -18.67 -5.13 6.33
CA ASN A 115 -18.14 -3.76 6.38
C ASN A 115 -17.18 -3.47 5.22
N ASN A 116 -16.56 -4.51 4.65
CA ASN A 116 -15.62 -4.43 3.53
C ASN A 116 -16.01 -5.46 2.44
N PRO A 117 -17.16 -5.30 1.74
CA PRO A 117 -17.68 -6.30 0.81
C PRO A 117 -16.80 -6.52 -0.43
N CYS A 118 -15.85 -5.62 -0.66
CA CYS A 118 -14.89 -5.64 -1.77
C CYS A 118 -13.56 -6.31 -1.41
N GLU A 119 -13.45 -6.76 -0.17
CA GLU A 119 -12.27 -7.45 0.35
C GLU A 119 -12.48 -8.96 0.24
N LEU A 120 -11.59 -9.60 -0.50
CA LEU A 120 -11.57 -11.04 -0.71
C LEU A 120 -10.36 -11.63 -0.01
N CYS A 121 -10.58 -12.48 0.99
CA CYS A 121 -9.51 -13.03 1.82
C CYS A 121 -9.33 -14.54 1.62
N TYR A 122 -8.09 -14.99 1.73
CA TYR A 122 -7.67 -16.39 1.67
C TYR A 122 -6.79 -16.75 2.85
N CYS A 123 -6.88 -18.00 3.30
CA CYS A 123 -5.89 -18.56 4.21
C CYS A 123 -4.63 -18.96 3.42
N ILE A 124 -3.46 -18.46 3.81
CA ILE A 124 -2.18 -18.76 3.18
C ILE A 124 -1.15 -18.99 4.29
N ARG A 125 -0.67 -20.23 4.43
CA ARG A 125 0.36 -20.65 5.38
C ARG A 125 0.10 -20.17 6.80
N ASN A 126 -1.10 -20.48 7.32
CA ASN A 126 -1.53 -20.11 8.67
C ASN A 126 -1.65 -18.58 8.89
N ARG A 127 -1.82 -17.81 7.81
CA ARG A 127 -2.08 -16.36 7.83
C ARG A 127 -3.21 -15.99 6.87
N THR A 128 -4.02 -15.02 7.25
CA THR A 128 -5.04 -14.45 6.36
C THR A 128 -4.41 -13.43 5.41
N THR A 129 -4.62 -13.61 4.10
CA THR A 129 -4.18 -12.69 3.04
C THR A 129 -5.39 -12.18 2.27
N CYS A 130 -5.56 -10.86 2.18
CA CYS A 130 -6.73 -10.24 1.54
C CYS A 130 -6.34 -9.40 0.32
N LEU A 131 -7.22 -9.41 -0.68
CA LEU A 131 -7.11 -8.63 -1.90
C LEU A 131 -8.36 -7.75 -2.04
N MET A 132 -8.14 -6.49 -2.39
CA MET A 132 -9.19 -5.56 -2.79
C MET A 132 -9.58 -5.84 -4.25
N GLN A 133 -10.83 -6.20 -4.48
CA GLN A 133 -11.37 -6.29 -5.83
C GLN A 133 -12.00 -4.96 -6.26
N GLU A 134 -11.99 -4.69 -7.57
CA GLU A 134 -12.72 -3.54 -8.12
C GLU A 134 -14.24 -3.76 -7.94
N CYS A 135 -14.85 -2.92 -7.10
CA CYS A 135 -16.28 -2.91 -6.86
C CYS A 135 -16.93 -1.68 -7.48
N THR A 136 -18.04 -1.88 -8.18
CA THR A 136 -18.96 -0.79 -8.53
C THR A 136 -20.06 -0.72 -7.47
N LEU A 137 -20.11 0.38 -6.72
CA LEU A 137 -21.29 0.71 -5.90
C LEU A 137 -22.46 1.00 -6.84
N LYS A 138 -23.40 0.06 -6.95
CA LYS A 138 -24.68 0.31 -7.61
C LYS A 138 -25.57 1.06 -6.63
N VAL A 139 -25.69 2.38 -6.80
CA VAL A 139 -26.69 3.18 -6.11
C VAL A 139 -28.01 3.00 -6.84
N ALA A 140 -29.08 2.63 -6.15
CA ALA A 140 -30.43 2.65 -6.72
C ALA A 140 -30.81 4.11 -6.99
N GLY A 141 -31.14 4.42 -8.25
CA GLY A 141 -31.67 5.73 -8.65
C GLY A 141 -33.13 5.90 -8.29
#